data_AF-R9ISE6-F1
#
_entry.id   AF-R9ISE6-F1
#
_cell.length_a   1.000
_cell.length_b   1.000
_cell.length_c   1.000
_cell.angle_alpha   90.00
_cell.angle_beta   90.00
_cell.angle_gamma   90.00
#
_symmetry.space_group_name_H-M   'P 1'
#
loop_
_entity.id
_entity.type
_entity.pdbx_description
1 polymer ?
#
loop_
_entity_poly.entity_id
_entity_poly.type
_entity_poly.pdbx_seq_one_letter_code
_entity_poly.pdbx_strand_id
1 'polypeptide(L)'
;MFTKKEKRQVGEGYFTIIRETERYIEFLFNNTKHCWIICKSLDGTDRPVMIYHKHSRKAEYYHRHWKTRNVAKAVESIKQHDSYVLSTTG
;
A
#
# COMPACT_ATOMS: atom_id res chain seq x y z
N MET A 1 6.05 13.57 3.73
CA MET A 1 5.84 13.57 2.26
C MET A 1 6.56 12.38 1.61
N PHE A 2 6.01 11.83 0.53
CA PHE A 2 6.63 10.75 -0.26
C PHE A 2 7.59 11.32 -1.32
N THR A 3 8.74 10.68 -1.49
CA THR A 3 9.72 11.06 -2.52
C THR A 3 9.28 10.60 -3.91
N LYS A 4 9.79 11.22 -4.99
CA LYS A 4 9.54 10.78 -6.36
C LYS A 4 9.90 9.30 -6.59
N LYS A 5 10.97 8.81 -5.94
CA LYS A 5 11.39 7.41 -6.00
C LYS A 5 10.35 6.48 -5.36
N GLU A 6 9.82 6.83 -4.18
CA GLU A 6 8.79 6.04 -3.51
C GLU A 6 7.48 6.03 -4.31
N LYS A 7 7.08 7.17 -4.88
CA LYS A 7 5.91 7.25 -5.76
C LYS A 7 6.07 6.37 -6.98
N ARG A 8 7.26 6.30 -7.57
CA ARG A 8 7.54 5.42 -8.70
C ARG A 8 7.43 3.94 -8.32
N GLN A 9 7.91 3.56 -7.13
CA GLN A 9 7.75 2.19 -6.61
C GLN A 9 6.28 1.80 -6.39
N VAL A 10 5.43 2.75 -6.01
CA VAL A 10 3.98 2.55 -5.83
C VAL A 10 3.22 2.69 -7.16
N GLY A 11 3.72 3.44 -8.14
CA GLY A 11 2.96 3.87 -9.32
C GLY A 11 3.33 3.23 -10.65
N GLU A 12 4.38 2.41 -10.74
CA GLU A 12 4.76 1.77 -12.01
C GLU A 12 3.83 0.59 -12.36
N GLY A 13 2.72 0.89 -13.05
CA GLY A 13 1.87 -0.04 -13.84
C GLY A 13 1.08 -1.11 -13.08
N TYR A 14 1.54 -1.51 -11.90
CA TYR A 14 0.94 -2.55 -11.06
C TYR A 14 -0.26 -2.05 -10.24
N PHE A 15 -0.29 -0.75 -9.95
CA PHE A 15 -1.26 -0.15 -9.05
C PHE A 15 -1.92 1.07 -9.70
N THR A 16 -3.18 1.29 -9.38
CA THR A 16 -3.88 2.54 -9.72
C THR A 16 -3.94 3.42 -8.48
N ILE A 17 -3.27 4.59 -8.51
CA ILE A 17 -3.34 5.54 -7.40
C ILE A 17 -4.75 6.14 -7.35
N ILE A 18 -5.39 6.04 -6.18
CA ILE A 18 -6.72 6.60 -5.91
C ILE A 18 -6.58 7.99 -5.30
N ARG A 19 -5.69 8.13 -4.32
CA ARG A 19 -5.48 9.37 -3.59
C ARG A 19 -4.05 9.49 -3.14
N GLU A 20 -3.50 10.69 -3.30
CA GLU A 20 -2.18 11.03 -2.80
C GLU A 20 -2.28 12.21 -1.82
N THR A 21 -1.64 12.07 -0.66
CA THR A 21 -1.50 13.14 0.33
C THR A 21 -0.06 13.17 0.84
N GLU A 22 0.27 14.18 1.66
CA GLU A 22 1.60 14.26 2.27
C GLU A 22 1.88 13.12 3.26
N ARG A 23 0.82 12.54 3.85
CA ARG A 23 0.88 11.53 4.91
C ARG A 23 0.66 10.11 4.39
N TYR A 24 -0.18 9.93 3.37
CA TYR A 24 -0.49 8.62 2.84
C TYR A 24 -0.76 8.62 1.33
N ILE A 25 -0.56 7.44 0.72
CA ILE A 25 -0.99 7.12 -0.64
C ILE A 25 -1.99 5.98 -0.54
N GLU A 26 -3.16 6.16 -1.15
CA GLU A 26 -4.17 5.13 -1.35
C GLU A 26 -4.13 4.67 -2.81
N PHE A 27 -4.16 3.37 -3.02
CA PHE A 27 -4.08 2.78 -4.35
C PHE A 27 -4.83 1.45 -4.42
N LEU A 28 -5.21 1.07 -5.64
CA LEU A 28 -5.84 -0.18 -5.97
C LEU A 28 -4.82 -1.12 -6.62
N PHE A 29 -4.87 -2.39 -6.28
CA PHE A 29 -4.23 -3.41 -7.11
C PHE A 29 -5.14 -3.79 -8.28
N ASN A 30 -4.59 -3.76 -9.50
CA ASN A 30 -5.43 -3.91 -10.69
C ASN A 30 -6.00 -5.33 -10.87
N ASN A 31 -5.28 -6.35 -10.39
CA ASN A 31 -5.67 -7.74 -10.59
C ASN A 31 -6.70 -8.22 -9.55
N THR A 32 -6.45 -7.97 -8.26
CA THR A 32 -7.30 -8.44 -7.15
C THR A 32 -8.41 -7.45 -6.78
N LYS A 33 -8.32 -6.19 -7.26
CA LYS A 33 -9.17 -5.07 -6.85
C LYS A 33 -9.11 -4.76 -5.34
N HIS A 34 -8.08 -5.26 -4.64
CA HIS A 34 -7.80 -4.90 -3.27
C HIS A 34 -7.38 -3.42 -3.17
N CYS A 35 -7.80 -2.76 -2.09
CA CYS A 35 -7.39 -1.39 -1.80
C CYS A 35 -6.33 -1.38 -0.70
N TRP A 36 -5.34 -0.53 -0.89
CA TRP A 36 -4.18 -0.42 -0.01
C TRP A 36 -3.90 1.04 0.33
N ILE A 37 -3.44 1.27 1.57
CA ILE A 37 -2.93 2.56 2.02
C ILE A 37 -1.52 2.34 2.57
N ILE A 38 -0.56 3.11 2.07
CA ILE A 38 0.75 3.29 2.72
C ILE A 38 0.71 4.64 3.42
N CYS A 39 0.86 4.63 4.74
CA CYS A 39 0.89 5.84 5.57
C CYS A 39 2.29 6.01 6.20
N LYS A 40 2.88 7.19 6.07
CA LYS A 40 4.15 7.56 6.70
C LYS A 40 3.84 8.44 7.91
N SER A 41 4.32 8.04 9.09
CA SER A 41 4.31 8.94 10.24
C SER A 41 5.22 10.13 9.96
N LEU A 42 4.71 11.34 10.17
CA LEU A 42 5.52 12.56 10.18
C LEU A 42 6.17 12.80 11.55
N ASP A 43 5.66 12.14 12.59
CA ASP A 43 6.03 12.36 13.97
C ASP A 43 6.89 11.18 14.48
N GLY A 44 8.03 11.51 15.10
CA GLY A 44 8.90 10.56 15.79
C GLY A 44 10.20 10.16 15.05
N THR A 45 11.17 9.71 15.85
CA THR A 45 12.56 9.40 15.45
C THR A 45 12.68 8.22 14.48
N ASP A 46 11.74 7.26 14.52
CA ASP A 46 11.81 6.00 13.76
C ASP A 46 10.93 5.99 12.49
N ARG A 47 10.23 7.11 12.18
CA ARG A 47 9.39 7.35 10.99
C ARG A 47 8.72 6.10 10.40
N PRO A 48 7.87 5.39 11.18
CA PRO A 48 7.30 4.14 10.74
C PRO A 48 6.40 4.30 9.52
N VAL A 49 6.43 3.29 8.66
CA VAL A 49 5.55 3.12 7.51
C VAL A 49 4.49 2.08 7.88
N MET A 50 3.23 2.51 7.88
CA MET A 50 2.07 1.68 8.18
C MET A 50 1.37 1.28 6.89
N ILE A 51 0.93 0.03 6.82
CA ILE A 51 0.16 -0.51 5.70
C ILE A 51 -1.23 -0.84 6.18
N TYR A 52 -2.23 -0.37 5.43
CA TYR A 52 -3.63 -0.73 5.65
C TYR A 52 -4.21 -1.36 4.40
N HIS A 53 -5.19 -2.24 4.59
CA HIS A 53 -5.76 -3.06 3.53
C HIS A 53 -7.27 -3.19 3.69
N LYS A 54 -7.95 -3.31 2.57
CA LYS A 54 -9.29 -3.90 2.50
C LYS A 54 -9.46 -4.61 1.16
N HIS A 55 -10.25 -5.68 1.17
CA HIS A 55 -10.40 -6.55 0.00
C HIS A 55 -11.19 -5.94 -1.16
N SER A 56 -11.93 -4.85 -0.94
CA SER A 56 -12.61 -4.16 -2.04
C SER A 56 -12.92 -2.71 -1.70
N ARG A 57 -13.22 -1.91 -2.72
CA ARG A 57 -13.69 -0.52 -2.54
C ARG A 57 -14.97 -0.43 -1.70
N LYS A 58 -15.83 -1.45 -1.74
CA LYS A 58 -17.09 -1.52 -1.00
C LYS A 58 -16.91 -1.87 0.47
N ALA A 59 -15.79 -2.47 0.85
CA ALA A 59 -15.51 -2.74 2.25
C ALA A 59 -15.44 -1.42 3.03
N GLU A 60 -16.13 -1.40 4.17
CA GLU A 60 -16.36 -0.18 4.96
C GLU A 60 -15.07 0.35 5.60
N TYR A 61 -14.25 -0.55 6.14
CA TYR A 61 -13.06 -0.20 6.92
C TYR A 61 -11.78 -0.78 6.34
N TYR A 62 -10.71 0.01 6.43
CA TYR A 62 -9.35 -0.46 6.27
C TYR A 62 -8.86 -1.07 7.58
N HIS A 63 -8.29 -2.28 7.53
CA HIS A 63 -7.61 -2.87 8.67
C HIS A 63 -6.09 -2.68 8.55
N ARG A 64 -5.41 -2.64 9.68
CA ARG A 64 -3.95 -2.56 9.71
C ARG A 64 -3.37 -3.91 9.26
N HIS A 65 -2.65 -3.89 8.14
CA HIS A 65 -2.01 -5.07 7.57
C HIS A 65 -0.61 -5.27 8.16
N TRP A 66 0.23 -4.24 8.10
CA TRP A 66 1.63 -4.37 8.53
C TRP A 66 2.27 -3.03 8.94
N LYS A 67 3.46 -3.12 9.55
CA LYS A 67 4.31 -1.99 9.95
C LYS A 67 5.75 -2.28 9.53
N THR A 68 6.40 -1.31 8.90
CA THR A 68 7.79 -1.41 8.44
C THR A 68 8.51 -0.07 8.56
N ARG A 69 9.80 -0.03 8.21
CA ARG A 69 10.66 1.16 8.31
C ARG A 69 10.81 1.96 7.01
N ASN A 70 10.43 1.39 5.87
CA ASN A 70 10.52 2.08 4.58
C ASN A 70 9.46 1.62 3.59
N VAL A 71 9.17 2.46 2.60
CA VAL A 71 8.13 2.22 1.60
C VAL A 71 8.47 1.04 0.68
N ALA A 72 9.76 0.78 0.41
CA ALA A 72 10.17 -0.32 -0.45
C ALA A 72 9.72 -1.68 0.11
N LYS A 73 9.97 -1.94 1.40
CA LYS A 73 9.49 -3.15 2.08
C LYS A 73 7.97 -3.21 2.12
N ALA A 74 7.30 -2.07 2.28
CA ALA A 74 5.84 -2.03 2.26
C ALA A 74 5.28 -2.49 0.90
N VAL A 75 5.83 -1.96 -0.20
CA VAL A 75 5.44 -2.35 -1.56
C VAL A 75 5.74 -3.83 -1.82
N GLU A 76 6.88 -4.34 -1.38
CA GLU A 76 7.24 -5.76 -1.52
C GLU A 76 6.23 -6.69 -0.83
N SER A 77 5.88 -6.40 0.43
CA SER A 77 4.88 -7.19 1.17
C SER A 77 3.51 -7.16 0.51
N ILE A 78 3.08 -6.01 -0.02
CA ILE A 78 1.81 -5.91 -0.75
C ILE A 78 1.83 -6.79 -2.02
N LYS A 79 2.93 -6.75 -2.79
CA LYS A 79 3.08 -7.60 -3.99
C LYS A 79 3.10 -9.09 -3.66
N GLN A 80 3.76 -9.49 -2.57
CA GLN A 80 3.77 -10.88 -2.11
C GLN A 80 2.37 -11.34 -1.69
N HIS A 81 1.65 -10.52 -0.91
CA HIS A 81 0.27 -10.80 -0.53
C HIS A 81 -0.62 -11.03 -1.76
N ASP A 82 -0.54 -10.14 -2.74
CA ASP A 82 -1.37 -10.27 -3.93
C ASP A 82 -0.96 -11.45 -4.82
N SER A 83 0.33 -11.76 -4.91
CA SER A 83 0.81 -12.96 -5.61
C SER A 83 0.26 -14.24 -4.96
N TYR A 84 0.23 -14.29 -3.63
CA TYR A 84 -0.38 -15.38 -2.88
C TYR A 84 -1.87 -15.49 -3.18
N VAL A 85 -2.63 -14.40 -3.09
CA VAL A 85 -4.07 -14.38 -3.39
C VAL A 85 -4.36 -14.84 -4.82
N LEU A 86 -3.58 -14.40 -5.80
CA LEU A 86 -3.73 -14.85 -7.19
C LEU A 86 -3.43 -16.34 -7.34
N SER A 87 -2.42 -16.87 -6.63
CA SER A 87 -2.08 -18.29 -6.67
C SER A 87 -3.12 -19.20 -6.01
N THR A 88 -3.91 -18.68 -5.06
CA THR A 88 -4.96 -19.44 -4.37
C THR A 88 -6.33 -19.32 -5.03
N THR A 89 -6.47 -18.48 -6.06
CA THR A 89 -7.75 -18.22 -6.75
C THR A 89 -7.76 -18.83 -8.17
N GLY A 90 -6.74 -19.61 -8.54
CA GLY A 90 -6.66 -20.38 -9.78
C GLY A 90 -7.05 -21.84 -9.57
#